data_AF-A0A9W6WIT0-F1
#
_entry.id   AF-A0A9W6WIT0-F1
#
_cell.length_a   1.000
_cell.length_b   1.000
_cell.length_c   1.000
_cell.angle_alpha   90.00
_cell.angle_beta   90.00
_cell.angle_gamma   90.00
#
_symmetry.space_group_name_H-M   'P 1'
#
loop_
_entity.id
_entity.type
_entity.pdbx_description
1 polymer ?
#
loop_
_entity_poly.entity_id
_entity_poly.type
_entity_poly.pdbx_seq_one_letter_code
_entity_poly.pdbx_strand_id
1 'polypeptide(L)'
;MGYGFTIRGNEFDTLLLSLNISKLLSDLQNDDSGKLIENFNLFLPTLESYTNSIVDRQPGNNDGNAAKSELIANPIYISNINHIIPKGLLELYCFINRKDKEEHISLNSLLNSINDLRKSLNMKYKNKFSVTNNNDTDNSINYNEINSNNYKIGQLNLYNLFIKNLKNLEKKLLKIYRKNLIIKKDLVKKSIEFNEFLNDLEIHDFISNELYFIIWILYIVSPPPPASPESDSFRPDWIIAKFKEYTKTDTAEYEVHDITPVLSKYWGHTEFQIANKVLLENSYLKGSDQEIILIESDIIIQSLEEFL
;
A
#
# COMPACT_ATOMS: atom_id res chain seq x y z
N MET A 1 -33.77 3.15 -6.95
CA MET A 1 -33.56 3.72 -5.60
C MET A 1 -34.18 5.11 -5.57
N GLY A 2 -35.18 5.33 -4.71
CA GLY A 2 -35.76 6.65 -4.50
C GLY A 2 -34.94 7.40 -3.45
N TYR A 3 -34.17 8.40 -3.86
CA TYR A 3 -33.50 9.30 -2.93
C TYR A 3 -34.56 10.26 -2.38
N GLY A 4 -35.00 10.04 -1.14
CA GLY A 4 -36.10 10.80 -0.53
C GLY A 4 -35.84 12.31 -0.53
N PHE A 5 -34.70 12.73 0.02
CA PHE A 5 -34.26 14.12 0.04
C PHE A 5 -32.74 14.19 -0.02
N THR A 6 -32.20 15.12 -0.79
CA THR A 6 -30.76 15.40 -0.82
C THR A 6 -30.54 16.90 -0.85
N ILE A 7 -29.50 17.35 -0.15
CA ILE A 7 -29.11 18.76 -0.14
C ILE A 7 -27.90 18.89 -1.06
N ARG A 8 -27.98 19.80 -2.03
CA ARG A 8 -26.85 20.08 -2.92
C ARG A 8 -25.69 20.66 -2.11
N GLY A 9 -24.52 20.03 -2.18
CA GLY A 9 -23.34 20.49 -1.45
C GLY A 9 -23.42 20.26 0.06
N ASN A 10 -24.13 19.21 0.48
CA ASN A 10 -24.24 18.84 1.88
C ASN A 10 -22.87 18.49 2.49
N GLU A 11 -22.47 19.23 3.52
CA GLU A 11 -21.22 18.97 4.26
C GLU A 11 -21.25 17.65 5.05
N PHE A 12 -22.45 17.15 5.34
CA PHE A 12 -22.67 15.89 6.04
C PHE A 12 -22.81 14.69 5.10
N ASP A 13 -22.48 14.84 3.81
CA ASP A 13 -22.42 13.68 2.93
C ASP A 13 -21.41 12.67 3.47
N THR A 14 -21.78 11.40 3.36
CA THR A 14 -20.94 10.29 3.83
C THR A 14 -20.75 9.24 2.72
N LEU A 15 -19.55 8.69 2.63
CA LEU A 15 -19.21 7.57 1.78
C LEU A 15 -19.06 6.31 2.65
N LEU A 16 -19.89 5.29 2.39
CA LEU A 16 -19.87 4.02 3.10
C LEU A 16 -18.92 3.02 2.44
N LEU A 17 -17.95 2.53 3.20
CA LEU A 17 -16.91 1.61 2.78
C LEU A 17 -17.04 0.30 3.55
N SER A 18 -17.75 -0.67 2.95
CA SER A 18 -17.77 -2.05 3.44
C SER A 18 -16.64 -2.86 2.81
N LEU A 19 -15.97 -3.66 3.65
CA LEU A 19 -14.88 -4.58 3.30
C LEU A 19 -15.24 -5.98 3.76
N ASN A 20 -14.99 -6.99 2.92
CA ASN A 20 -15.12 -8.38 3.33
C ASN A 20 -13.78 -8.86 3.88
N ILE A 21 -13.73 -9.13 5.18
CA ILE A 21 -12.53 -9.57 5.88
C ILE A 21 -12.57 -11.05 6.25
N SER A 22 -13.48 -11.84 5.66
CA SER A 22 -13.73 -13.24 6.06
C SER A 22 -12.47 -14.12 6.03
N LYS A 23 -11.54 -13.84 5.10
CA LYS A 23 -10.25 -14.54 5.00
C LYS A 23 -9.24 -14.13 6.07
N LEU A 24 -9.36 -12.93 6.62
CA LEU A 24 -8.48 -12.39 7.66
C LEU A 24 -8.96 -12.77 9.05
N LEU A 25 -10.23 -13.13 9.18
CA LEU A 25 -10.80 -13.60 10.45
C LEU A 25 -10.06 -14.83 10.97
N SER A 26 -9.66 -15.77 10.10
CA SER A 26 -8.86 -16.92 10.54
C SER A 26 -7.51 -16.50 11.10
N ASP A 27 -6.84 -15.53 10.46
CA ASP A 27 -5.52 -15.07 10.89
C ASP A 27 -5.60 -14.31 12.21
N LEU A 28 -6.69 -13.54 12.40
CA LEU A 28 -6.97 -12.82 13.64
C LEU A 28 -7.44 -13.75 14.77
N GLN A 29 -8.19 -14.80 14.46
CA GLN A 29 -8.67 -15.79 15.43
C GLN A 29 -7.56 -16.73 15.90
N ASN A 30 -6.58 -17.02 15.06
CA ASN A 30 -5.41 -17.83 15.41
C ASN A 30 -4.35 -17.03 16.21
N ASP A 31 -4.49 -15.71 16.33
CA ASP A 31 -3.69 -14.91 17.25
C ASP A 31 -4.29 -14.99 18.67
N ASP A 32 -4.05 -16.14 19.33
CA ASP A 32 -4.49 -16.41 20.70
C ASP A 32 -4.03 -15.34 21.72
N SER A 33 -3.00 -14.55 21.36
CA SER A 33 -2.41 -13.54 22.22
C SER A 33 -2.96 -12.13 22.02
N GLY A 34 -3.65 -11.85 20.91
CA GLY A 34 -4.13 -10.52 20.53
C GLY A 34 -3.03 -9.52 20.20
N LYS A 35 -1.78 -9.96 20.12
CA LYS A 35 -0.61 -9.09 19.90
C LYS A 35 -0.63 -8.41 18.55
N LEU A 36 -1.15 -9.06 17.51
CA LEU A 36 -1.22 -8.49 16.18
C LEU A 36 -2.27 -7.38 16.10
N ILE A 37 -3.40 -7.55 16.79
CA ILE A 37 -4.44 -6.51 16.87
C ILE A 37 -3.86 -5.26 17.54
N GLU A 38 -3.12 -5.43 18.64
CA GLU A 38 -2.48 -4.34 19.36
C GLU A 38 -1.35 -3.69 18.54
N ASN A 39 -0.45 -4.49 17.97
CA ASN A 39 0.72 -3.98 17.26
C ASN A 39 0.39 -3.25 15.95
N PHE A 40 -0.71 -3.62 15.29
CA PHE A 40 -1.22 -2.93 14.11
C PHE A 40 -2.29 -1.89 14.45
N ASN A 41 -2.64 -1.72 15.74
CA ASN A 41 -3.68 -0.83 16.20
C ASN A 41 -5.01 -1.02 15.42
N LEU A 42 -5.41 -2.27 15.23
CA LEU A 42 -6.56 -2.61 14.40
C LEU A 42 -7.87 -2.16 15.05
N PHE A 43 -8.57 -1.27 14.35
CA PHE A 43 -9.91 -0.86 14.71
C PHE A 43 -10.93 -1.34 13.69
N LEU A 44 -11.80 -2.26 14.11
CA LEU A 44 -12.90 -2.80 13.31
C LEU A 44 -14.22 -2.20 13.81
N PRO A 45 -14.78 -1.21 13.10
CA PRO A 45 -15.99 -0.54 13.57
C PRO A 45 -17.21 -1.46 13.53
N THR A 46 -18.04 -1.34 14.55
CA THR A 46 -19.38 -1.94 14.62
C THR A 46 -20.45 -0.89 14.33
N LEU A 47 -21.70 -1.30 14.17
CA LEU A 47 -22.81 -0.34 13.99
C LEU A 47 -22.93 0.65 15.16
N GLU A 48 -22.57 0.19 16.35
CA GLU A 48 -22.56 0.98 17.59
C GLU A 48 -21.49 2.08 17.56
N SER A 49 -20.40 1.88 16.81
CA SER A 49 -19.37 2.91 16.62
C SER A 49 -19.89 4.18 15.93
N TYR A 50 -21.06 4.12 15.31
CA TYR A 50 -21.68 5.24 14.59
C TYR A 50 -23.08 5.59 15.09
N THR A 51 -23.59 4.87 16.09
CA THR A 51 -24.93 5.08 16.63
C THR A 51 -24.85 5.37 18.12
N ASN A 52 -25.36 6.54 18.52
CA ASN A 52 -25.58 6.82 19.93
C ASN A 52 -26.84 6.06 20.35
N SER A 53 -26.68 4.91 20.99
CA SER A 53 -27.80 4.21 21.63
C SER A 53 -28.45 5.15 22.64
N ILE A 54 -29.73 5.46 22.44
CA ILE A 54 -30.56 6.24 23.37
C ILE A 54 -30.90 5.40 24.63
N VAL A 55 -30.64 4.10 24.59
CA VAL A 55 -30.72 3.22 25.76
C VAL A 55 -29.42 3.35 26.54
N ASP A 56 -29.50 3.92 27.74
CA ASP A 56 -28.40 4.06 28.70
C ASP A 56 -27.65 2.73 28.84
N ARG A 57 -26.43 2.69 28.31
CA ARG A 57 -25.49 1.62 28.66
C ARG A 57 -25.06 1.89 30.09
N GLN A 58 -25.23 0.89 30.96
CA GLN A 58 -24.72 0.96 32.32
C GLN A 58 -23.24 1.40 32.30
N PRO A 59 -22.84 2.36 33.16
CA PRO A 59 -21.49 2.88 33.19
C PRO A 59 -20.55 1.77 33.66
N GLY A 60 -19.84 1.16 32.72
CA GLY A 60 -18.96 0.02 32.97
C GLY A 60 -18.37 -0.61 31.70
N ASN A 61 -19.01 -0.44 30.54
CA ASN A 61 -18.49 -0.97 29.25
C ASN A 61 -17.67 0.06 28.46
N ASN A 62 -16.78 0.79 29.15
CA ASN A 62 -15.81 1.69 28.52
C ASN A 62 -14.42 1.05 28.40
N ASP A 63 -14.34 -0.27 28.38
CA ASP A 63 -13.07 -0.97 28.19
C ASP A 63 -12.88 -1.29 26.70
N GLY A 64 -11.74 -0.89 26.16
CA GLY A 64 -11.24 -1.20 24.82
C GLY A 64 -10.99 -2.70 24.57
N ASN A 65 -11.76 -3.58 25.20
CA ASN A 65 -11.69 -5.04 25.13
C ASN A 65 -12.92 -5.68 24.46
N ALA A 66 -13.89 -4.90 23.96
CA ALA A 66 -15.01 -5.41 23.16
C ALA A 66 -14.57 -6.00 21.79
N ALA A 67 -13.30 -5.84 21.41
CA ALA A 67 -12.75 -6.35 20.16
C ALA A 67 -12.65 -7.88 20.06
N LYS A 68 -12.74 -8.63 21.18
CA LYS A 68 -12.46 -10.08 21.18
C LYS A 68 -13.66 -10.98 20.84
N SER A 69 -14.91 -10.56 21.02
CA SER A 69 -16.05 -11.50 20.95
C SER A 69 -16.90 -11.43 19.68
N GLU A 70 -16.81 -10.37 18.88
CA GLU A 70 -17.59 -10.26 17.63
C GLU A 70 -16.75 -9.62 16.52
N LEU A 71 -15.78 -10.36 15.98
CA LEU A 71 -15.16 -9.96 14.72
C LEU A 71 -16.21 -10.05 13.61
N ILE A 72 -16.75 -8.90 13.22
CA ILE A 72 -17.76 -8.80 12.16
C ILE A 72 -17.08 -9.10 10.82
N ALA A 73 -17.59 -10.07 10.07
CA ALA A 73 -17.06 -10.44 8.75
C ALA A 73 -17.04 -9.29 7.72
N ASN A 74 -17.87 -8.26 7.93
CA ASN A 74 -17.98 -7.09 7.07
C ASN A 74 -18.01 -5.77 7.88
N PRO A 75 -16.88 -5.24 8.36
CA PRO A 75 -16.84 -3.91 8.95
C PRO A 75 -17.30 -2.84 7.95
N ILE A 76 -17.97 -1.80 8.47
CA ILE A 76 -18.43 -0.66 7.68
C ILE A 76 -17.67 0.57 8.16
N TYR A 77 -16.84 1.15 7.30
CA TYR A 77 -16.17 2.41 7.56
C TYR A 77 -16.97 3.57 6.94
N ILE A 78 -17.09 4.67 7.67
CA ILE A 78 -17.79 5.88 7.21
C ILE A 78 -16.76 6.99 6.96
N SER A 79 -16.67 7.44 5.71
CA SER A 79 -15.86 8.59 5.31
C SER A 79 -16.75 9.83 5.19
N ASN A 80 -16.30 10.97 5.70
CA ASN A 80 -16.96 12.27 5.57
C ASN A 80 -15.92 13.38 5.44
N ILE A 81 -16.35 14.64 5.30
CA ILE A 81 -15.42 15.76 5.08
C ILE A 81 -14.41 15.99 6.21
N ASN A 82 -14.79 15.66 7.45
CA ASN A 82 -13.94 15.83 8.64
C ASN A 82 -13.01 14.63 8.86
N HIS A 83 -13.44 13.44 8.43
CA HIS A 83 -12.71 12.18 8.52
C HIS A 83 -12.70 11.51 7.15
N ILE A 84 -11.94 12.09 6.22
CA ILE A 84 -11.88 11.62 4.83
C ILE A 84 -11.27 10.21 4.76
N ILE A 85 -10.23 9.94 5.55
CA ILE A 85 -9.71 8.58 5.72
C ILE A 85 -10.23 8.11 7.09
N PRO A 86 -11.19 7.17 7.12
CA PRO A 86 -11.72 6.65 8.39
C PRO A 86 -10.61 6.00 9.21
N LYS A 87 -10.62 6.25 10.52
CA LYS A 87 -9.69 5.63 11.47
C LYS A 87 -9.80 4.10 11.42
N GLY A 88 -8.67 3.40 11.46
CA GLY A 88 -8.60 1.94 11.41
C GLY A 88 -8.60 1.36 9.99
N LEU A 89 -9.03 2.11 8.98
CA LEU A 89 -9.12 1.59 7.62
C LEU A 89 -7.73 1.37 7.01
N LEU A 90 -6.81 2.31 7.22
CA LEU A 90 -5.47 2.20 6.65
C LEU A 90 -4.65 1.15 7.40
N GLU A 91 -4.79 1.08 8.72
CA GLU A 91 -4.25 0.05 9.60
C GLU A 91 -4.68 -1.35 9.15
N LEU A 92 -5.97 -1.52 8.83
CA LEU A 92 -6.48 -2.78 8.30
C LEU A 92 -5.81 -3.16 6.97
N TYR A 93 -5.66 -2.21 6.04
CA TYR A 93 -4.92 -2.47 4.80
C TYR A 93 -3.45 -2.80 5.05
N CYS A 94 -2.79 -2.13 6.02
CA CYS A 94 -1.41 -2.43 6.42
C CYS A 94 -1.29 -3.86 6.95
N PHE A 95 -2.25 -4.30 7.74
CA PHE A 95 -2.31 -5.67 8.22
C PHE A 95 -2.55 -6.67 7.09
N ILE A 96 -3.39 -6.35 6.11
CA ILE A 96 -3.63 -7.21 4.92
C ILE A 96 -2.37 -7.36 4.08
N ASN A 97 -1.63 -6.27 3.90
CA ASN A 97 -0.44 -6.21 3.05
C ASN A 97 0.86 -6.43 3.82
N ARG A 98 0.78 -6.91 5.06
CA ARG A 98 1.96 -7.21 5.87
C ARG A 98 2.71 -8.40 5.29
N LYS A 99 4.02 -8.45 5.52
CA LYS A 99 4.81 -9.66 5.25
C LYS A 99 4.55 -10.71 6.33
N ASP A 100 4.80 -11.97 6.02
CA ASP A 100 4.55 -13.10 6.94
C ASP A 100 5.22 -12.96 8.32
N LYS A 101 6.37 -12.27 8.39
CA LYS A 101 7.12 -12.02 9.64
C LYS A 101 6.95 -10.61 10.22
N GLU A 102 6.08 -9.80 9.63
CA GLU A 102 5.92 -8.40 10.01
C GLU A 102 4.94 -8.29 11.20
N GLU A 103 5.48 -7.89 12.35
CA GLU A 103 4.72 -7.75 13.59
C GLU A 103 4.15 -6.34 13.81
N HIS A 104 4.62 -5.34 13.07
CA HIS A 104 4.25 -3.92 13.19
C HIS A 104 4.04 -3.28 11.82
N ILE A 105 3.40 -2.12 11.75
CA ILE A 105 3.26 -1.36 10.50
C ILE A 105 4.65 -0.87 10.05
N SER A 106 5.19 -1.46 8.97
CA SER A 106 6.36 -0.92 8.28
C SER A 106 6.01 0.16 7.25
N LEU A 107 7.00 0.98 6.87
CA LEU A 107 6.86 1.93 5.77
C LEU A 107 6.47 1.23 4.46
N ASN A 108 7.00 0.02 4.23
CA ASN A 108 6.71 -0.74 3.02
C ASN A 108 5.25 -1.21 2.98
N SER A 109 4.76 -1.83 4.06
CA SER A 109 3.36 -2.26 4.14
C SER A 109 2.42 -1.06 4.07
N LEU A 110 2.77 0.07 4.70
CA LEU A 110 1.99 1.31 4.61
C LEU A 110 1.89 1.86 3.18
N LEU A 111 3.00 1.98 2.45
CA LEU A 111 2.99 2.49 1.08
C LEU A 111 2.21 1.56 0.14
N ASN A 112 2.42 0.25 0.23
CA ASN A 112 1.66 -0.74 -0.55
C ASN A 112 0.16 -0.66 -0.23
N SER A 113 -0.19 -0.50 1.05
CA SER A 113 -1.57 -0.32 1.52
C SER A 113 -2.25 0.92 0.97
N ILE A 114 -1.54 2.05 0.90
CA ILE A 114 -2.07 3.27 0.28
C ILE A 114 -2.40 3.01 -1.19
N ASN A 115 -1.52 2.31 -1.91
CA ASN A 115 -1.75 1.98 -3.31
C ASN A 115 -2.92 1.02 -3.51
N ASP A 116 -3.00 -0.03 -2.71
CA ASP A 116 -4.07 -1.00 -2.85
C ASP A 116 -5.41 -0.44 -2.43
N LEU A 117 -5.47 0.37 -1.36
CA LEU A 117 -6.67 1.11 -1.00
C LEU A 117 -7.12 2.04 -2.14
N ARG A 118 -6.19 2.76 -2.78
CA ARG A 118 -6.51 3.55 -3.98
C ARG A 118 -7.03 2.68 -5.12
N LYS A 119 -6.42 1.53 -5.40
CA LYS A 119 -6.90 0.60 -6.44
C LYS A 119 -8.30 0.09 -6.13
N SER A 120 -8.56 -0.33 -4.89
CA SER A 120 -9.89 -0.79 -4.44
C SER A 120 -10.94 0.30 -4.57
N LEU A 121 -10.63 1.53 -4.15
CA LEU A 121 -11.53 2.68 -4.30
C LEU A 121 -11.80 3.00 -5.77
N ASN A 122 -10.76 2.99 -6.62
CA ASN A 122 -10.94 3.17 -8.05
C ASN A 122 -11.81 2.06 -8.64
N MET A 123 -11.55 0.78 -8.35
CA MET A 123 -12.36 -0.33 -8.85
C MET A 123 -13.83 -0.22 -8.41
N LYS A 124 -14.06 0.21 -7.16
CA LYS A 124 -15.40 0.31 -6.59
C LYS A 124 -16.18 1.52 -7.10
N TYR A 125 -15.55 2.66 -7.34
CA TYR A 125 -16.25 3.94 -7.56
C TYR A 125 -15.90 4.65 -8.87
N LYS A 126 -14.76 4.36 -9.50
CA LYS A 126 -14.36 5.01 -10.76
C LYS A 126 -15.43 4.72 -11.82
N ASN A 127 -15.94 5.79 -12.42
CA ASN A 127 -17.01 5.79 -13.43
C ASN A 127 -18.41 5.40 -12.93
N LYS A 128 -18.62 5.10 -11.64
CA LYS A 128 -19.97 4.81 -11.10
C LYS A 128 -20.80 6.06 -10.82
N PHE A 129 -20.13 7.21 -10.68
CA PHE A 129 -20.77 8.50 -10.42
C PHE A 129 -20.99 9.31 -11.70
N SER A 130 -21.28 8.66 -12.83
CA SER A 130 -21.62 9.38 -14.06
C SER A 130 -22.84 10.27 -13.81
N VAL A 131 -22.59 11.58 -13.93
CA VAL A 131 -23.62 12.61 -13.86
C VAL A 131 -24.30 12.62 -15.22
N THR A 132 -25.60 12.35 -15.24
CA THR A 132 -26.38 12.57 -16.46
C THR A 132 -26.49 14.07 -16.63
N ASN A 133 -26.05 14.62 -17.78
CA ASN A 133 -26.38 15.99 -18.11
C ASN A 133 -27.89 16.08 -18.21
N ASN A 134 -28.51 16.91 -17.38
CA ASN A 134 -29.92 17.25 -17.53
C ASN A 134 -30.08 17.88 -18.91
N ASN A 135 -30.62 17.13 -19.87
CA ASN A 135 -31.08 17.74 -21.11
C ASN A 135 -32.31 18.57 -20.75
N ASP A 136 -32.23 19.86 -21.03
CA ASP A 136 -33.30 20.85 -20.89
C ASP A 136 -34.46 20.53 -21.86
N THR A 137 -35.23 19.48 -21.58
CA THR A 137 -36.45 19.17 -22.33
C THR A 137 -37.62 18.92 -21.38
N ASP A 138 -38.45 19.96 -21.30
CA ASP A 138 -39.88 20.01 -20.99
C ASP A 138 -40.43 19.39 -19.67
N ASN A 139 -40.84 20.32 -18.80
CA ASN A 139 -42.13 20.35 -18.07
C ASN A 139 -42.51 19.29 -17.03
N SER A 140 -41.57 18.55 -16.45
CA SER A 140 -41.73 18.10 -15.07
C SER A 140 -40.39 18.05 -14.34
N ILE A 141 -40.26 18.79 -13.24
CA ILE A 141 -39.10 18.69 -12.36
C ILE A 141 -39.12 17.29 -11.75
N ASN A 142 -38.33 16.38 -12.31
CA ASN A 142 -38.16 15.05 -11.74
C ASN A 142 -37.28 15.16 -10.49
N TYR A 143 -37.88 15.48 -9.35
CA TYR A 143 -37.19 15.64 -8.06
C TYR A 143 -36.31 14.44 -7.70
N ASN A 144 -36.70 13.23 -8.10
CA ASN A 144 -35.89 12.03 -7.88
C ASN A 144 -34.59 12.03 -8.69
N GLU A 145 -34.62 12.57 -9.91
CA GLU A 145 -33.44 12.72 -10.76
C GLU A 145 -32.50 13.80 -10.22
N ILE A 146 -33.06 14.94 -9.80
CA ILE A 146 -32.30 16.00 -9.11
C ILE A 146 -31.65 15.45 -7.85
N ASN A 147 -32.41 14.71 -7.03
CA ASN A 147 -31.88 14.13 -5.80
C ASN A 147 -30.77 13.11 -6.08
N SER A 148 -30.98 12.24 -7.06
CA SER A 148 -29.98 11.27 -7.51
C SER A 148 -28.69 11.97 -7.97
N ASN A 149 -28.81 13.03 -8.76
CA ASN A 149 -27.66 13.80 -9.24
C ASN A 149 -26.92 14.51 -8.10
N ASN A 150 -27.64 15.14 -7.17
CA ASN A 150 -27.04 15.77 -5.99
C ASN A 150 -26.27 14.75 -5.15
N TYR A 151 -26.86 13.58 -4.87
CA TYR A 151 -26.19 12.51 -4.14
C TYR A 151 -24.93 12.03 -4.86
N LYS A 152 -25.02 11.76 -6.18
CA LYS A 152 -23.85 11.34 -6.98
C LYS A 152 -22.72 12.36 -6.93
N ILE A 153 -23.04 13.66 -7.01
CA ILE A 153 -22.06 14.75 -6.90
C ILE A 153 -21.40 14.74 -5.53
N GLY A 154 -22.18 14.62 -4.45
CA GLY A 154 -21.66 14.50 -3.08
C GLY A 154 -20.70 13.32 -2.91
N GLN A 155 -21.11 12.13 -3.36
CA GLN A 155 -20.27 10.93 -3.32
C GLN A 155 -18.99 11.07 -4.16
N LEU A 156 -19.09 11.67 -5.35
CA LEU A 156 -17.94 11.94 -6.22
C LEU A 156 -16.96 12.91 -5.56
N ASN A 157 -17.46 13.94 -4.87
CA ASN A 157 -16.63 14.90 -4.15
C ASN A 157 -15.86 14.23 -3.01
N LEU A 158 -16.53 13.45 -2.17
CA LEU A 158 -15.87 12.69 -1.10
C LEU A 158 -14.85 11.70 -1.65
N TYR A 159 -15.20 10.96 -2.71
CA TYR A 159 -14.28 10.06 -3.38
C TYR A 159 -13.02 10.78 -3.89
N ASN A 160 -13.18 11.92 -4.56
CA ASN A 160 -12.05 12.70 -5.06
C ASN A 160 -11.17 13.24 -3.93
N LEU A 161 -11.78 13.70 -2.83
CA LEU A 161 -11.07 14.12 -1.63
C LEU A 161 -10.33 12.96 -0.97
N PHE A 162 -10.93 11.76 -0.93
CA PHE A 162 -10.28 10.55 -0.42
C PHE A 162 -9.01 10.24 -1.22
N ILE A 163 -9.13 10.14 -2.55
CA ILE A 163 -7.98 9.85 -3.42
C ILE A 163 -6.90 10.94 -3.29
N LYS A 164 -7.30 12.21 -3.17
CA LYS A 164 -6.36 13.33 -2.96
C LYS A 164 -5.61 13.20 -1.65
N ASN A 165 -6.29 12.88 -0.54
CA ASN A 165 -5.66 12.71 0.76
C ASN A 165 -4.68 11.52 0.76
N LEU A 166 -5.04 10.39 0.17
CA LEU A 166 -4.11 9.25 0.01
C LEU A 166 -2.86 9.62 -0.81
N LYS A 167 -3.02 10.38 -1.90
CA LYS A 167 -1.86 10.87 -2.70
C LYS A 167 -0.99 11.85 -1.91
N ASN A 168 -1.60 12.70 -1.08
CA ASN A 168 -0.84 13.64 -0.25
C ASN A 168 -0.08 12.93 0.86
N LEU A 169 -0.72 11.94 1.49
CA LEU A 169 -0.11 11.06 2.49
C LEU A 169 1.11 10.31 1.90
N GLU A 170 0.94 9.68 0.73
CA GLU A 170 2.02 9.03 -0.01
C GLU A 170 3.19 9.99 -0.25
N LYS A 171 2.91 11.20 -0.78
CA LYS A 171 3.93 12.22 -1.03
C LYS A 171 4.64 12.66 0.25
N LYS A 172 3.90 12.81 1.36
CA LYS A 172 4.43 13.19 2.67
C LYS A 172 5.40 12.11 3.17
N LEU A 173 5.00 10.84 3.13
CA LEU A 173 5.84 9.69 3.53
C LEU A 173 7.11 9.58 2.68
N LEU A 174 6.99 9.64 1.35
CA LEU A 174 8.14 9.56 0.44
C LEU A 174 9.13 10.73 0.65
N LYS A 175 8.64 11.90 1.07
CA LYS A 175 9.49 13.05 1.39
C LYS A 175 10.20 12.89 2.73
N ILE A 176 9.47 12.45 3.77
CA ILE A 176 10.00 12.27 5.11
C ILE A 176 11.09 11.19 5.12
N TYR A 177 10.82 10.04 4.49
CA TYR A 177 11.71 8.88 4.50
C TYR A 177 12.63 8.81 3.29
N ARG A 178 12.83 9.91 2.53
CA ARG A 178 13.62 9.92 1.27
C ARG A 178 15.01 9.29 1.39
N LYS A 179 15.65 9.42 2.56
CA LYS A 179 16.99 8.86 2.84
C LYS A 179 17.01 7.34 2.84
N ASN A 180 15.88 6.71 3.13
CA ASN A 180 15.71 5.27 3.21
C ASN A 180 15.15 4.66 1.90
N LEU A 181 15.02 5.48 0.87
CA LEU A 181 14.49 5.10 -0.43
C LEU A 181 15.61 5.07 -1.46
N ILE A 182 15.62 4.05 -2.29
CA ILE A 182 16.51 3.92 -3.43
C ILE A 182 15.68 3.84 -4.70
N ILE A 183 15.88 4.80 -5.58
CA ILE A 183 15.23 4.86 -6.90
C ILE A 183 16.28 4.63 -7.99
N LYS A 184 15.84 4.20 -9.19
CA LYS A 184 16.75 3.98 -10.33
C LYS A 184 17.64 5.21 -10.63
N LYS A 185 17.08 6.42 -10.49
CA LYS A 185 17.85 7.67 -10.65
C LYS A 185 19.00 7.82 -9.65
N ASP A 186 18.88 7.27 -8.44
CA ASP A 186 19.98 7.26 -7.47
C ASP A 186 21.08 6.30 -7.92
N LEU A 187 20.70 5.12 -8.41
CA LEU A 187 21.64 4.11 -8.93
C LEU A 187 22.42 4.62 -10.13
N VAL A 188 21.74 5.24 -11.09
CA VAL A 188 22.38 5.86 -12.28
C VAL A 188 23.41 6.93 -11.89
N LYS A 189 23.18 7.66 -10.79
CA LYS A 189 24.06 8.76 -10.37
C LYS A 189 25.18 8.36 -9.43
N LYS A 190 24.93 7.38 -8.56
CA LYS A 190 25.82 7.04 -7.44
C LYS A 190 26.61 5.75 -7.66
N SER A 191 26.13 4.84 -8.51
CA SER A 191 26.79 3.57 -8.82
C SER A 191 27.40 3.63 -10.22
N ILE A 192 28.42 4.47 -10.41
CA ILE A 192 29.03 4.72 -11.73
C ILE A 192 29.63 3.43 -12.30
N GLU A 193 30.42 2.70 -11.51
CA GLU A 193 31.06 1.44 -11.91
C GLU A 193 30.04 0.37 -12.33
N PHE A 194 28.89 0.32 -11.64
CA PHE A 194 27.78 -0.56 -12.03
C PHE A 194 27.20 -0.21 -13.40
N ASN A 195 27.01 1.08 -13.69
CA ASN A 195 26.49 1.50 -14.99
C ASN A 195 27.52 1.27 -16.12
N GLU A 196 28.81 1.45 -15.83
CA GLU A 196 29.89 1.08 -16.76
C GLU A 196 29.88 -0.42 -17.04
N PHE A 197 29.76 -1.26 -16.01
CA PHE A 197 29.61 -2.71 -16.17
C PHE A 197 28.40 -3.09 -17.05
N LEU A 198 27.24 -2.45 -16.87
CA LEU A 198 26.07 -2.71 -17.72
C LEU A 198 26.29 -2.28 -19.18
N ASN A 199 27.06 -1.21 -19.40
CA ASN A 199 27.39 -0.72 -20.74
C ASN A 199 28.41 -1.64 -21.43
N ASP A 200 29.41 -2.13 -20.71
CA ASP A 200 30.39 -3.11 -21.21
C ASP A 200 29.73 -4.42 -21.65
N LEU A 201 28.61 -4.77 -21.01
CA LEU A 201 27.79 -5.91 -21.39
C LEU A 201 26.81 -5.63 -22.54
N GLU A 202 26.69 -4.37 -23.00
CA GLU A 202 25.75 -3.93 -24.03
C GLU A 202 24.26 -4.24 -23.73
N ILE A 203 23.92 -4.41 -22.44
CA ILE A 203 22.55 -4.78 -22.02
C ILE A 203 21.73 -3.60 -21.47
N HIS A 204 22.35 -2.44 -21.22
CA HIS A 204 21.71 -1.31 -20.53
C HIS A 204 20.36 -0.90 -21.15
N ASP A 205 20.25 -0.89 -22.48
CA ASP A 205 19.04 -0.43 -23.18
C ASP A 205 17.92 -1.49 -23.25
N PHE A 206 18.24 -2.75 -22.94
CA PHE A 206 17.33 -3.89 -23.12
C PHE A 206 16.81 -4.48 -21.80
N ILE A 207 17.33 -4.03 -20.65
CA ILE A 207 16.90 -4.53 -19.33
C ILE A 207 15.66 -3.80 -18.81
N SER A 208 14.70 -4.58 -18.30
CA SER A 208 13.56 -4.04 -17.57
C SER A 208 14.03 -3.33 -16.28
N ASN A 209 13.17 -2.47 -15.71
CA ASN A 209 13.48 -1.83 -14.44
C ASN A 209 13.67 -2.86 -13.31
N GLU A 210 12.86 -3.92 -13.28
CA GLU A 210 12.99 -5.01 -12.30
C GLU A 210 14.36 -5.68 -12.41
N LEU A 211 14.74 -6.06 -13.63
CA LEU A 211 16.01 -6.72 -13.86
C LEU A 211 17.20 -5.81 -13.56
N TYR A 212 17.11 -4.50 -13.85
CA TYR A 212 18.13 -3.52 -13.48
C TYR A 212 18.40 -3.54 -11.97
N PHE A 213 17.35 -3.58 -11.13
CA PHE A 213 17.51 -3.68 -9.68
C PHE A 213 18.06 -5.03 -9.24
N ILE A 214 17.62 -6.14 -9.86
CA ILE A 214 18.13 -7.48 -9.55
C ILE A 214 19.64 -7.56 -9.82
N ILE A 215 20.09 -7.12 -11.01
CA ILE A 215 21.52 -7.13 -11.36
C ILE A 215 22.30 -6.20 -10.44
N TRP A 216 21.76 -5.03 -10.08
CA TRP A 216 22.40 -4.14 -9.13
C TRP A 216 22.58 -4.79 -7.75
N ILE A 217 21.54 -5.45 -7.22
CA ILE A 217 21.63 -6.19 -5.95
C ILE A 217 22.73 -7.26 -6.03
N LEU A 218 22.79 -8.02 -7.12
CA LEU A 218 23.84 -9.01 -7.35
C LEU A 218 25.23 -8.40 -7.41
N TYR A 219 25.37 -7.28 -8.13
CA TYR A 219 26.62 -6.55 -8.27
C TYR A 219 27.17 -6.09 -6.92
N ILE A 220 26.33 -5.54 -6.03
CA ILE A 220 26.82 -5.06 -4.73
C ILE A 220 27.07 -6.19 -3.71
N VAL A 221 26.47 -7.36 -3.89
CA VAL A 221 26.67 -8.51 -2.99
C VAL A 221 27.84 -9.37 -3.43
N SER A 222 27.95 -9.62 -4.73
CA SER A 222 28.96 -10.49 -5.34
C SER A 222 29.46 -9.84 -6.65
N PRO A 223 30.30 -8.79 -6.56
CA PRO A 223 30.75 -8.06 -7.74
C PRO A 223 31.53 -8.95 -8.70
N PRO A 224 31.32 -8.80 -10.02
CA PRO A 224 32.04 -9.56 -11.03
C PRO A 224 33.49 -9.05 -11.14
N PRO A 225 34.47 -9.93 -11.43
CA PRO A 225 35.86 -9.50 -11.63
C PRO A 225 35.96 -8.48 -12.78
N PRO A 226 36.81 -7.44 -12.69
CA PRO A 226 37.81 -7.17 -11.64
C PRO A 226 37.28 -6.30 -10.48
N ALA A 227 35.98 -5.99 -10.43
CA ALA A 227 35.43 -5.10 -9.43
C ALA A 227 35.67 -5.64 -8.01
N SER A 228 36.12 -4.76 -7.12
CA SER A 228 36.37 -5.10 -5.71
C SER A 228 35.13 -4.76 -4.90
N PRO A 229 34.75 -5.57 -3.90
CA PRO A 229 33.68 -5.21 -2.96
C PRO A 229 33.94 -3.88 -2.20
N GLU A 230 35.15 -3.34 -2.26
CA GLU A 230 35.54 -2.07 -1.62
C GLU A 230 35.54 -0.86 -2.58
N SER A 231 35.32 -1.03 -3.89
CA SER A 231 35.41 0.07 -4.87
C SER A 231 34.14 0.91 -4.98
N ASP A 232 32.97 0.35 -4.63
CA ASP A 232 31.69 1.03 -4.88
C ASP A 232 31.23 1.92 -3.71
N SER A 233 30.99 3.21 -3.99
CA SER A 233 30.60 4.20 -3.00
C SER A 233 29.13 4.11 -2.57
N PHE A 234 28.29 3.41 -3.34
CA PHE A 234 26.86 3.27 -3.07
C PHE A 234 26.44 1.81 -2.85
N ARG A 235 26.80 1.33 -1.67
CA ARG A 235 26.59 -0.06 -1.22
C ARG A 235 25.84 -0.08 0.12
N PRO A 236 24.50 -0.06 0.11
CA PRO A 236 23.71 -0.04 1.35
C PRO A 236 23.83 -1.37 2.12
N ASP A 237 24.27 -1.30 3.37
CA ASP A 237 24.50 -2.49 4.21
C ASP A 237 23.25 -3.34 4.42
N TRP A 238 22.07 -2.70 4.50
CA TRP A 238 20.80 -3.40 4.73
C TRP A 238 20.44 -4.36 3.59
N ILE A 239 20.82 -4.06 2.34
CA ILE A 239 20.56 -4.95 1.20
C ILE A 239 21.42 -6.20 1.30
N ILE A 240 22.69 -6.02 1.66
CA ILE A 240 23.63 -7.14 1.87
C ILE A 240 23.14 -8.02 3.02
N ALA A 241 22.70 -7.40 4.12
CA ALA A 241 22.14 -8.10 5.26
C ALA A 241 20.91 -8.93 4.87
N LYS A 242 19.98 -8.35 4.09
CA LYS A 242 18.79 -9.05 3.60
C LYS A 242 19.13 -10.18 2.64
N PHE A 243 20.04 -9.97 1.71
CA PHE A 243 20.50 -11.04 0.82
C PHE A 243 21.06 -12.22 1.62
N LYS A 244 21.90 -11.97 2.63
CA LYS A 244 22.45 -12.99 3.53
C LYS A 244 21.41 -13.63 4.46
N GLU A 245 20.31 -12.95 4.75
CA GLU A 245 19.18 -13.52 5.49
C GLU A 245 18.50 -14.59 4.64
N TYR A 246 18.19 -14.27 3.38
CA TYR A 246 17.50 -15.19 2.48
C TYR A 246 18.35 -16.34 1.98
N THR A 247 19.68 -16.22 1.94
CA THR A 247 20.56 -17.36 1.61
C THR A 247 20.46 -18.49 2.63
N LYS A 248 19.95 -18.22 3.84
CA LYS A 248 19.76 -19.21 4.91
C LYS A 248 18.37 -19.85 4.92
N THR A 249 17.46 -19.39 4.08
CA THR A 249 16.08 -19.88 3.99
C THR A 249 15.83 -20.47 2.61
N ASP A 250 15.16 -21.62 2.52
CA ASP A 250 14.77 -22.19 1.22
C ASP A 250 13.98 -21.16 0.40
N THR A 251 14.48 -20.86 -0.80
CA THR A 251 13.87 -19.91 -1.72
C THR A 251 12.97 -20.65 -2.71
N ALA A 252 11.77 -20.12 -2.93
CA ALA A 252 10.88 -20.59 -3.99
C ALA A 252 11.47 -20.31 -5.38
N GLU A 253 11.09 -21.13 -6.36
CA GLU A 253 11.57 -21.03 -7.74
C GLU A 253 11.16 -19.71 -8.40
N TYR A 254 12.11 -19.02 -9.01
CA TYR A 254 11.87 -17.86 -9.88
C TYR A 254 12.37 -18.20 -11.28
N GLU A 255 11.50 -18.14 -12.29
CA GLU A 255 11.87 -18.33 -13.69
C GLU A 255 12.57 -17.07 -14.20
N VAL A 256 13.90 -17.12 -14.31
CA VAL A 256 14.68 -16.05 -14.95
C VAL A 256 14.60 -16.25 -16.47
N HIS A 257 13.80 -15.43 -17.16
CA HIS A 257 13.72 -15.49 -18.63
C HIS A 257 14.82 -14.66 -19.34
N ASP A 258 15.27 -15.21 -20.47
CA ASP A 258 15.96 -14.67 -21.67
C ASP A 258 17.27 -13.86 -21.58
N ILE A 259 17.70 -13.35 -20.42
CA ILE A 259 18.98 -12.58 -20.29
C ILE A 259 20.09 -13.42 -19.62
N THR A 260 19.77 -14.67 -19.34
CA THR A 260 20.62 -15.68 -18.67
C THR A 260 21.97 -15.95 -19.34
N PRO A 261 22.19 -15.95 -20.68
CA PRO A 261 23.47 -16.40 -21.23
C PRO A 261 24.66 -15.49 -20.90
N VAL A 262 24.44 -14.17 -20.88
CA VAL A 262 25.52 -13.19 -20.63
C VAL A 262 25.80 -13.09 -19.13
N LEU A 263 24.73 -13.04 -18.32
CA LEU A 263 24.83 -12.84 -16.87
C LEU A 263 25.15 -14.12 -16.08
N SER A 264 24.80 -15.30 -16.61
CA SER A 264 25.11 -16.61 -15.97
C SER A 264 26.61 -16.88 -15.84
N LYS A 265 27.45 -16.13 -16.55
CA LYS A 265 28.91 -16.18 -16.39
C LYS A 265 29.38 -15.62 -15.04
N TYR A 266 28.56 -14.78 -14.41
CA TYR A 266 28.91 -14.06 -13.18
C TYR A 266 28.10 -14.54 -11.97
N TRP A 267 26.82 -14.90 -12.17
CA TRP A 267 25.93 -15.30 -11.08
C TRP A 267 25.13 -16.55 -11.43
N GLY A 268 24.98 -17.44 -10.46
CA GLY A 268 24.14 -18.62 -10.56
C GLY A 268 22.65 -18.30 -10.43
N HIS A 269 21.82 -19.29 -10.79
CA HIS A 269 20.36 -19.15 -10.73
C HIS A 269 19.84 -18.89 -9.31
N THR A 270 20.47 -19.50 -8.31
CA THR A 270 20.14 -19.33 -6.89
C THR A 270 20.30 -17.88 -6.43
N GLU A 271 21.36 -17.21 -6.86
CA GLU A 271 21.64 -15.83 -6.52
C GLU A 271 20.60 -14.90 -7.14
N PHE A 272 20.18 -15.16 -8.37
CA PHE A 272 19.08 -14.44 -9.01
C PHE A 272 17.75 -14.60 -8.24
N GLN A 273 17.43 -15.81 -7.79
CA GLN A 273 16.23 -16.06 -6.99
C GLN A 273 16.26 -15.27 -5.68
N ILE A 274 17.41 -15.26 -4.99
CA ILE A 274 17.59 -14.50 -3.75
C ILE A 274 17.49 -12.99 -4.01
N ALA A 275 18.17 -12.46 -5.02
CA ALA A 275 18.11 -11.04 -5.37
C ALA A 275 16.69 -10.61 -5.73
N ASN A 276 15.95 -11.44 -6.46
CA ASN A 276 14.54 -11.19 -6.76
C ASN A 276 13.69 -11.19 -5.49
N LYS A 277 13.91 -12.12 -4.55
CA LYS A 277 13.21 -12.13 -3.26
C LYS A 277 13.50 -10.85 -2.45
N VAL A 278 14.76 -10.40 -2.42
CA VAL A 278 15.14 -9.12 -1.81
C VAL A 278 14.37 -7.96 -2.46
N LEU A 279 14.30 -7.93 -3.79
CA LEU A 279 13.57 -6.90 -4.52
C LEU A 279 12.07 -6.93 -4.19
N LEU A 280 11.42 -8.09 -4.32
CA LEU A 280 9.97 -8.25 -4.09
C LEU A 280 9.58 -7.88 -2.66
N GLU A 281 10.33 -8.33 -1.66
CA GLU A 281 10.01 -8.02 -0.28
C GLU A 281 10.27 -6.53 0.03
N ASN A 282 11.20 -5.86 -0.64
CA ASN A 282 11.61 -4.50 -0.26
C ASN A 282 11.25 -3.44 -1.30
N SER A 283 10.36 -3.75 -2.23
CA SER A 283 9.94 -2.81 -3.27
C SER A 283 8.54 -2.26 -3.05
N TYR A 284 8.40 -1.01 -3.46
CA TYR A 284 7.15 -0.29 -3.62
C TYR A 284 7.03 0.19 -5.07
N LEU A 285 5.90 -0.12 -5.71
CA LEU A 285 5.60 0.33 -7.07
C LEU A 285 4.85 1.66 -7.04
N LYS A 286 5.49 2.74 -7.46
CA LYS A 286 4.91 4.07 -7.40
C LYS A 286 4.15 4.44 -8.68
N GLY A 287 2.94 4.96 -8.49
CA GLY A 287 2.17 5.61 -9.56
C GLY A 287 1.65 4.68 -10.65
N SER A 288 1.22 5.27 -11.77
CA SER A 288 0.77 4.54 -12.96
C SER A 288 1.90 3.86 -13.72
N ASP A 289 3.09 4.46 -13.64
CA ASP A 289 4.26 4.05 -14.42
C ASP A 289 5.04 2.93 -13.73
N GLN A 290 4.54 2.47 -12.58
CA GLN A 290 5.09 1.40 -11.75
C GLN A 290 6.60 1.59 -11.50
N GLU A 291 6.99 2.82 -11.14
CA GLU A 291 8.38 3.10 -10.77
C GLU A 291 8.74 2.31 -9.51
N ILE A 292 9.74 1.45 -9.62
CA ILE A 292 10.23 0.63 -8.50
C ILE A 292 11.05 1.51 -7.56
N ILE A 293 10.67 1.49 -6.29
CA ILE A 293 11.38 2.13 -5.19
C ILE A 293 11.74 1.05 -4.19
N LEU A 294 13.04 0.87 -3.93
CA LEU A 294 13.50 0.03 -2.83
C LEU A 294 13.42 0.80 -1.51
N ILE A 295 12.89 0.12 -0.49
CA ILE A 295 12.65 0.66 0.85
C ILE A 295 13.45 -0.17 1.85
N GLU A 296 14.21 0.51 2.70
CA GLU A 296 14.90 -0.12 3.82
C GLU A 296 13.90 -0.78 4.78
N SER A 297 14.08 -2.08 5.01
CA SER A 297 13.06 -3.01 5.50
C SER A 297 12.58 -2.83 6.95
N ASP A 298 13.21 -1.96 7.74
CA ASP A 298 13.08 -1.93 9.20
C ASP A 298 12.48 -0.62 9.74
N ILE A 299 11.85 0.18 8.86
CA ILE A 299 11.22 1.44 9.26
C ILE A 299 9.84 1.16 9.81
N ILE A 300 9.75 1.11 11.13
CA ILE A 300 8.50 0.95 11.86
C ILE A 300 7.80 2.31 11.97
N ILE A 301 6.52 2.33 11.65
CA ILE A 301 5.63 3.47 11.82
C ILE A 301 4.87 3.28 13.13
N GLN A 302 5.20 4.08 14.14
CA GLN A 302 4.63 3.95 15.49
C GLN A 302 3.16 4.38 15.58
N SER A 303 2.77 5.40 14.81
CA SER A 303 1.38 5.87 14.75
C SER A 303 1.06 6.49 13.39
N LEU A 304 -0.08 6.11 12.82
CA LEU A 304 -0.62 6.74 11.60
C LEU A 304 -1.31 8.08 11.90
N GLU A 305 -1.66 8.36 13.16
CA GLU A 305 -2.32 9.61 13.57
C GLU A 305 -1.42 10.84 13.35
N GLU A 306 -0.10 10.67 13.31
CA GLU A 306 0.84 11.78 13.00
C GLU A 306 0.78 12.22 11.53
N PHE A 307 0.18 11.38 10.68
CA PHE A 307 0.16 11.57 9.24
C PHE A 307 -1.22 11.97 8.69
N LEU A 308 -2.30 11.57 9.36
CA LEU A 308 -3.71 11.83 9.03
C LEU A 308 -4.20 13.16 9.63
#